data_AF-A0A6G1SCC2-F1
#
_entry.id   AF-A0A6G1SCC2-F1
#
_cell.length_a   1.000
_cell.length_b   1.000
_cell.length_c   1.000
_cell.angle_alpha   90.00
_cell.angle_beta   90.00
_cell.angle_gamma   90.00
#
_symmetry.space_group_name_H-M   'P 1'
#
loop_
_entity.id
_entity.type
_entity.pdbx_description
1 polymer ?
#
loop_
_entity_poly.entity_id
_entity_poly.type
_entity_poly.pdbx_seq_one_letter_code
_entity_poly.pdbx_strand_id
1 'polypeptide(L)'
;LELMKTMKPLELYKYLTDPANDQLKSSKLFGEFMARNGHRAWKEFCLGTKTWGDDPSYIMRLFAARLKAYSPEEADRERARKLAANSDHEAQLERVSAKLTNNRFVLMNYALPRARNATMRRESSKSLLIKTIHKYRQAFRHLAGLLCLAGLLPNAELIFFMTIQELDEIVVKCCSLDESARQPRETIMP
;
A
#
# COMPACT_ATOMS: atom_id res chain seq x y z
N LEU A 1 18.42 -7.62 16.87
CA LEU A 1 17.79 -6.31 17.10
C LEU A 1 18.81 -5.19 16.96
N GLU A 2 19.88 -5.20 17.77
CA GLU A 2 20.91 -4.15 17.74
C GLU A 2 21.59 -4.00 16.37
N LEU A 3 21.88 -5.12 15.68
CA LEU A 3 22.37 -5.09 14.30
C LEU A 3 21.41 -4.36 13.34
N MET A 4 20.10 -4.56 13.46
CA MET A 4 19.12 -3.91 12.57
C MET A 4 18.92 -2.42 12.87
N LYS A 5 19.21 -1.98 14.10
CA LYS A 5 19.09 -0.56 14.51
C LYS A 5 20.16 0.32 13.86
N THR A 6 21.33 -0.24 13.59
CA THR A 6 22.48 0.48 13.02
C THR A 6 22.44 0.51 11.48
N MET A 7 21.71 -0.40 10.84
CA MET A 7 21.59 -0.47 9.38
C MET A 7 20.90 0.76 8.77
N LYS A 8 21.32 1.12 7.55
CA LYS A 8 20.58 2.08 6.73
C LYS A 8 19.29 1.45 6.17
N PRO A 9 18.26 2.24 5.81
CA PRO A 9 16.97 1.71 5.34
C PRO A 9 17.07 0.74 4.15
N LEU A 10 17.94 1.03 3.18
CA LEU A 10 18.15 0.17 1.99
C LEU A 10 18.92 -1.11 2.33
N GLU A 11 19.88 -1.04 3.26
CA GLU A 11 20.61 -2.21 3.75
C GLU A 11 19.69 -3.14 4.54
N LEU A 12 18.84 -2.56 5.39
CA LEU A 12 17.83 -3.30 6.14
C LEU A 12 16.84 -4.01 5.19
N TYR A 13 16.45 -3.36 4.08
CA TYR A 13 15.59 -3.98 3.08
C TYR A 13 16.28 -5.20 2.44
N LYS A 14 17.54 -5.03 1.99
CA LYS A 14 18.32 -6.13 1.42
C LYS A 14 18.48 -7.28 2.41
N TYR A 15 18.80 -6.96 3.67
CA TYR A 15 18.95 -7.95 4.73
C TYR A 15 17.66 -8.76 4.97
N LEU A 16 16.50 -8.11 5.00
CA LEU A 16 15.20 -8.76 5.21
C LEU A 16 14.68 -9.52 3.99
N THR A 17 15.20 -9.25 2.80
CA THR A 17 14.79 -9.89 1.54
C THR A 17 15.80 -10.91 1.01
N ASP A 18 16.97 -11.02 1.65
CA ASP A 18 18.00 -11.98 1.29
C ASP A 18 17.49 -13.43 1.51
N PRO A 19 17.56 -14.32 0.50
CA PRO A 19 17.21 -15.73 0.64
C PRO A 19 17.96 -16.44 1.78
N ALA A 20 19.20 -16.04 2.07
CA ALA A 20 19.97 -16.60 3.19
C ALA A 20 19.31 -16.34 4.55
N ASN A 21 18.52 -15.28 4.65
CA ASN A 21 17.85 -14.82 5.86
C ASN A 21 16.36 -15.20 5.92
N ASP A 22 15.86 -15.99 4.98
CA ASP A 22 14.43 -16.33 4.89
C ASP A 22 13.94 -17.17 6.09
N GLN A 23 14.84 -17.86 6.78
CA GLN A 23 14.51 -18.59 8.01
C GLN A 23 14.23 -17.66 9.21
N LEU A 24 14.67 -16.40 9.17
CA LEU A 24 14.44 -15.45 10.26
C LEU A 24 12.96 -15.06 10.35
N LYS A 25 12.42 -15.10 11.56
CA LYS A 25 11.03 -14.67 11.85
C LYS A 25 10.74 -13.25 11.34
N SER A 26 11.71 -12.33 11.46
CA SER A 26 11.59 -10.96 10.97
C SER A 26 11.43 -10.87 9.45
N SER A 27 12.20 -11.67 8.71
CA SER A 27 12.15 -11.71 7.25
C SER A 27 10.82 -12.28 6.76
N LYS A 28 10.34 -13.38 7.37
CA LYS A 28 9.01 -13.94 7.09
C LYS A 28 7.88 -12.95 7.35
N LEU A 29 7.87 -12.32 8.53
CA LEU A 29 6.86 -11.32 8.89
C LEU A 29 6.90 -10.11 7.95
N PHE A 30 8.10 -9.69 7.54
CA PHE A 30 8.26 -8.62 6.55
C PHE A 30 7.73 -9.03 5.18
N GLY A 31 8.03 -10.24 4.71
CA GLY A 31 7.49 -10.80 3.47
C GLY A 31 5.96 -10.84 3.48
N GLU A 32 5.35 -11.34 4.55
CA GLU A 32 3.89 -11.34 4.72
C GLU A 32 3.30 -9.92 4.78
N PHE A 33 4.01 -8.98 5.41
CA PHE A 33 3.59 -7.59 5.46
C PHE A 33 3.61 -6.97 4.06
N MET A 34 4.67 -7.20 3.28
CA MET A 34 4.81 -6.70 1.91
C MET A 34 3.82 -7.37 0.96
N ALA A 35 3.56 -8.68 1.11
CA ALA A 35 2.53 -9.37 0.34
C ALA A 35 1.13 -8.79 0.60
N ARG A 36 0.82 -8.46 1.86
CA ARG A 36 -0.48 -7.89 2.25
C ARG A 36 -0.62 -6.41 1.90
N ASN A 37 0.43 -5.62 2.07
CA ASN A 37 0.36 -4.16 2.05
C ASN A 37 1.24 -3.48 0.98
N GLY A 38 1.99 -4.23 0.18
CA GLY A 38 2.91 -3.68 -0.83
C GLY A 38 2.23 -2.79 -1.87
N HIS A 39 0.96 -3.04 -2.16
CA HIS A 39 0.12 -2.24 -3.07
C HIS A 39 -0.18 -0.81 -2.55
N ARG A 40 0.09 -0.52 -1.27
CA ARG A 40 -0.11 0.80 -0.66
C ARG A 40 0.96 1.78 -1.09
N ALA A 41 0.65 3.07 -1.01
CA ALA A 41 1.56 4.13 -1.36
C ALA A 41 1.25 5.40 -0.57
N TRP A 42 2.20 6.34 -0.56
CA TRP A 42 1.85 7.74 -0.34
C TRP A 42 0.94 8.22 -1.47
N LYS A 43 -0.07 9.08 -1.20
CA LYS A 43 -1.05 9.51 -2.22
C LYS A 43 -1.64 8.33 -3.03
N GLU A 44 -2.08 7.29 -2.33
CA GLU A 44 -2.47 5.98 -2.90
C GLU A 44 -3.50 6.01 -4.05
N PHE A 45 -4.31 7.07 -4.16
CA PHE A 45 -5.26 7.28 -5.25
C PHE A 45 -4.62 7.73 -6.57
N CYS A 46 -3.40 8.27 -6.55
CA CYS A 46 -2.71 8.73 -7.75
C CYS A 46 -2.08 7.53 -8.47
N LEU A 47 -2.52 7.25 -9.71
CA LEU A 47 -2.02 6.11 -10.50
C LEU A 47 -0.50 6.16 -10.71
N GLY A 48 0.08 7.34 -10.96
CA GLY A 48 1.52 7.50 -11.18
C GLY A 48 2.39 7.23 -9.94
N THR A 49 1.83 7.23 -8.72
CA THR A 49 2.66 7.05 -7.52
C THR A 49 3.20 5.63 -7.40
N LYS A 50 4.48 5.51 -7.03
CA LYS A 50 5.13 4.23 -6.75
C LYS A 50 4.60 3.65 -5.45
N THR A 51 4.23 2.37 -5.49
CA THR A 51 3.76 1.64 -4.30
C THR A 51 4.93 1.19 -3.44
N TRP A 52 4.67 0.75 -2.21
CA TRP A 52 5.72 0.21 -1.33
C TRP A 52 6.38 -1.02 -1.93
N GLY A 53 5.66 -1.82 -2.71
CA GLY A 53 6.21 -2.94 -3.47
C GLY A 53 7.09 -2.50 -4.65
N ASP A 54 6.78 -1.37 -5.29
CA ASP A 54 7.60 -0.82 -6.39
C ASP A 54 8.85 -0.12 -5.86
N ASP A 55 8.69 0.71 -4.81
CA ASP A 55 9.75 1.43 -4.13
C ASP A 55 9.57 1.34 -2.60
N PRO A 56 10.32 0.45 -1.92
CA PRO A 56 10.22 0.27 -0.48
C PRO A 56 10.92 1.38 0.31
N SER A 57 11.59 2.36 -0.33
CA SER A 57 12.40 3.36 0.35
C SER A 57 11.62 4.17 1.40
N TYR A 58 10.35 4.47 1.13
CA TYR A 58 9.50 5.17 2.10
C TYR A 58 9.19 4.32 3.33
N ILE A 59 8.69 3.09 3.14
CA ILE A 59 8.28 2.24 4.25
C ILE A 59 9.49 1.79 5.09
N MET A 60 10.64 1.57 4.45
CA MET A 60 11.87 1.20 5.13
C MET A 60 12.43 2.32 6.00
N ARG A 61 12.26 3.59 5.60
CA ARG A 61 12.58 4.73 6.48
C ARG A 61 11.72 4.73 7.74
N LEU A 62 10.43 4.42 7.60
CA LEU A 62 9.51 4.31 8.75
C LEU A 62 9.91 3.15 9.67
N PHE A 63 10.22 1.97 9.11
CA PHE A 63 10.69 0.84 9.90
C PHE A 63 11.99 1.14 10.62
N ALA A 64 13.00 1.70 9.94
CA ALA A 64 14.27 2.05 10.55
C ALA A 64 14.09 3.09 11.67
N ALA A 65 13.25 4.11 11.48
CA ALA A 65 12.94 5.09 12.51
C ALA A 65 12.26 4.45 13.73
N ARG A 66 11.32 3.52 13.49
CA ARG A 66 10.64 2.79 14.58
C ARG A 66 11.58 1.83 15.31
N LEU A 67 12.48 1.15 14.60
CA LEU A 67 13.49 0.27 15.21
C LEU A 67 14.47 1.04 16.08
N LYS A 68 14.92 2.22 15.64
CA LYS A 68 15.82 3.08 16.42
C LYS A 68 15.17 3.58 17.72
N ALA A 69 13.89 3.94 17.65
CA ALA A 69 13.12 4.35 18.83
C ALA A 69 12.59 3.16 19.65
N TYR A 70 12.89 1.91 19.26
CA TYR A 70 12.35 0.75 19.96
C TYR A 70 13.22 0.36 21.15
N SER A 71 12.63 0.44 22.34
CA SER A 71 13.12 -0.17 23.57
C SER A 71 12.14 -1.25 24.04
N PRO A 72 12.61 -2.47 24.42
CA PRO A 72 11.75 -3.51 24.97
C PRO A 72 10.95 -3.04 26.20
N GLU A 73 11.60 -2.31 27.11
CA GLU A 73 10.96 -1.79 28.33
C GLU A 73 9.89 -0.74 28.02
N GLU A 74 10.10 0.11 27.02
CA GLU A 74 9.10 1.07 26.57
C GLU A 74 7.94 0.38 25.86
N ALA A 75 8.22 -0.67 25.08
CA ALA A 75 7.19 -1.45 24.41
C ALA A 75 6.27 -2.17 25.40
N ASP A 76 6.83 -2.67 26.51
CA ASP A 76 6.04 -3.33 27.57
C ASP A 76 5.27 -2.31 28.41
N ARG A 77 5.88 -1.16 28.74
CA ARG A 77 5.18 -0.04 29.38
C ARG A 77 4.02 0.47 28.54
N GLU A 78 4.20 0.61 27.22
CA GLU A 78 3.14 1.05 26.31
C GLU A 78 2.00 0.02 26.22
N ARG A 79 2.32 -1.28 26.24
CA ARG A 79 1.29 -2.33 26.32
C ARG A 79 0.49 -2.24 27.62
N ALA A 80 1.16 -2.09 28.76
CA ALA A 80 0.52 -1.93 30.05
C ALA A 80 -0.37 -0.67 30.08
N ARG A 81 0.13 0.45 29.53
CA ARG A 81 -0.63 1.71 29.42
C ARG A 81 -1.88 1.56 28.56
N LYS A 82 -1.79 0.86 27.42
CA LYS A 82 -2.97 0.60 26.57
C LYS A 82 -4.00 -0.28 27.26
N LEU A 83 -3.56 -1.29 28.00
CA LEU A 83 -4.45 -2.15 28.78
C LEU A 83 -5.19 -1.34 29.85
N ALA A 84 -4.46 -0.51 30.60
CA ALA A 84 -5.04 0.40 31.59
C ALA A 84 -6.02 1.41 30.97
N ALA A 85 -5.66 2.00 29.82
CA ALA A 85 -6.55 2.92 29.11
C ALA A 85 -7.84 2.23 28.61
N ASN A 86 -7.76 0.96 28.21
CA ASN A 86 -8.94 0.20 27.83
C ASN A 86 -9.85 -0.07 29.02
N SER A 87 -9.31 -0.47 30.18
CA SER A 87 -10.10 -0.64 31.40
C SER A 87 -10.72 0.69 31.86
N ASP A 88 -9.99 1.80 31.72
CA ASP A 88 -10.52 3.13 32.04
C ASP A 88 -11.67 3.52 31.11
N HIS A 89 -11.56 3.22 29.81
CA HIS A 89 -12.65 3.46 28.85
C HIS A 89 -13.89 2.62 29.17
N GLU A 90 -13.72 1.36 29.58
CA GLU A 90 -14.84 0.50 30.00
C GLU A 90 -15.52 1.06 31.25
N ALA A 91 -14.75 1.43 32.27
CA ALA A 91 -15.28 2.05 33.48
C ALA A 91 -15.98 3.40 33.20
N GLN A 92 -15.47 4.20 32.25
CA GLN A 92 -16.12 5.43 31.81
C GLN A 92 -17.45 5.15 31.10
N LEU A 93 -17.49 4.14 30.22
CA LEU A 93 -18.72 3.73 29.55
C LEU A 93 -19.76 3.26 30.57
N GLU A 94 -19.38 2.48 31.58
CA GLU A 94 -20.27 2.05 32.66
C GLU A 94 -20.84 3.25 33.44
N ARG A 95 -19.98 4.20 33.84
CA ARG A 95 -20.40 5.43 34.54
C ARG A 95 -21.35 6.29 33.73
N VAL A 96 -21.12 6.43 32.42
CA VAL A 96 -22.01 7.16 31.52
C VAL A 96 -23.33 6.40 31.40
N SER A 97 -23.26 5.09 31.21
CA SER A 97 -24.45 4.24 31.04
C SER A 97 -25.40 4.27 32.24
N ALA A 98 -24.86 4.32 33.46
CA ALA A 98 -25.63 4.40 34.70
C ALA A 98 -26.41 5.73 34.86
N LYS A 99 -26.03 6.78 34.12
CA LYS A 99 -26.69 8.09 34.16
C LYS A 99 -27.70 8.30 33.02
N LEU A 100 -27.88 7.32 32.13
CA LEU A 100 -28.77 7.44 30.97
C LEU A 100 -30.19 6.96 31.29
N THR A 101 -31.19 7.67 30.78
CA THR A 101 -32.59 7.19 30.73
C THR A 101 -32.68 5.95 29.82
N ASN A 102 -33.61 5.02 30.10
CA ASN A 102 -33.79 3.77 29.35
C ASN A 102 -33.75 3.94 27.82
N ASN A 103 -34.46 4.92 27.27
CA ASN A 103 -34.49 5.15 25.81
C ASN A 103 -33.12 5.56 25.25
N ARG A 104 -32.35 6.35 26.01
CA ARG A 104 -30.99 6.78 25.61
C ARG A 104 -29.98 5.65 25.76
N PHE A 105 -30.14 4.79 26.76
CA PHE A 105 -29.32 3.59 26.93
C PHE A 105 -29.52 2.60 25.77
N VAL A 106 -30.78 2.35 25.37
CA VAL A 106 -31.10 1.52 24.19
C VAL A 106 -30.51 2.12 22.91
N LEU A 107 -30.66 3.44 22.71
CA LEU A 107 -30.08 4.12 21.55
C LEU A 107 -28.55 4.03 21.52
N MET A 108 -27.88 4.22 22.67
CA MET A 108 -26.42 4.11 22.77
C MET A 108 -25.94 2.70 22.39
N ASN A 109 -26.55 1.67 22.97
CA ASN A 109 -26.20 0.27 22.67
C ASN A 109 -26.51 -0.12 21.22
N TYR A 110 -27.47 0.55 20.58
CA TYR A 110 -27.77 0.37 19.17
C TYR A 110 -26.77 1.12 18.25
N ALA A 111 -26.50 2.38 18.55
CA ALA A 111 -25.75 3.29 17.68
C ALA A 111 -24.22 3.11 17.79
N LEU A 112 -23.69 2.88 19.00
CA LEU A 112 -22.24 2.81 19.23
C LEU A 112 -21.57 1.64 18.47
N PRO A 113 -22.08 0.39 18.51
CA PRO A 113 -21.52 -0.69 17.70
C PRO A 113 -21.65 -0.41 16.20
N ARG A 114 -22.73 0.23 15.76
CA ARG A 114 -22.94 0.61 14.36
C ARG A 114 -21.95 1.67 13.89
N ALA A 115 -21.67 2.67 14.71
CA ALA A 115 -20.67 3.69 14.42
C ALA A 115 -19.28 3.06 14.28
N ARG A 116 -18.89 2.18 15.22
CA ARG A 116 -17.63 1.42 15.16
C ARG A 116 -17.56 0.56 13.89
N ASN A 117 -18.62 -0.19 13.60
CA ASN A 117 -18.71 -1.01 12.39
C ASN A 117 -18.68 -0.17 11.11
N ALA A 118 -19.33 0.99 11.08
CA ALA A 118 -19.31 1.90 9.93
C ALA A 118 -17.90 2.40 9.65
N THR A 119 -17.12 2.76 10.67
CA THR A 119 -15.71 3.12 10.51
C THR A 119 -14.89 1.95 9.96
N MET A 120 -15.04 0.74 10.52
CA MET A 120 -14.32 -0.44 10.02
C MET A 120 -14.67 -0.77 8.57
N ARG A 121 -15.96 -0.67 8.21
CA ARG A 121 -16.42 -0.88 6.83
C ARG A 121 -15.87 0.18 5.89
N ARG A 122 -15.82 1.46 6.30
CA ARG A 122 -15.22 2.53 5.49
C ARG A 122 -13.76 2.25 5.18
N GLU A 123 -12.96 1.89 6.18
CA GLU A 123 -11.55 1.56 5.97
C GLU A 123 -11.35 0.29 5.13
N SER A 124 -12.28 -0.67 5.24
CA SER A 124 -12.29 -1.88 4.40
C SER A 124 -12.61 -1.55 2.94
N SER A 125 -13.64 -0.75 2.68
CA SER A 125 -14.00 -0.30 1.32
C SER A 125 -12.87 0.50 0.69
N LYS A 126 -12.26 1.42 1.44
CA LYS A 126 -11.07 2.15 1.01
C LYS A 126 -9.94 1.16 0.66
N SER A 127 -9.70 0.17 1.51
CA SER A 127 -8.67 -0.84 1.26
C SER A 127 -8.88 -1.64 -0.01
N LEU A 128 -10.11 -2.04 -0.30
CA LEU A 128 -10.46 -2.72 -1.54
C LEU A 128 -10.26 -1.81 -2.76
N LEU A 129 -10.73 -0.56 -2.68
CA LEU A 129 -10.56 0.41 -3.76
C LEU A 129 -9.09 0.64 -4.12
N ILE A 130 -8.19 0.77 -3.14
CA ILE A 130 -6.76 0.94 -3.39
C ILE A 130 -6.13 -0.30 -4.03
N LYS A 131 -6.58 -1.51 -3.69
CA LYS A 131 -6.15 -2.74 -4.39
C LYS A 131 -6.56 -2.71 -5.87
N THR A 132 -7.77 -2.26 -6.17
CA THR A 132 -8.24 -2.09 -7.55
C THR A 132 -7.41 -1.04 -8.29
N ILE A 133 -7.14 0.11 -7.67
CA ILE A 133 -6.27 1.16 -8.25
C ILE A 133 -4.86 0.62 -8.51
N HIS A 134 -4.33 -0.24 -7.65
CA HIS A 134 -3.03 -0.88 -7.89
C HIS A 134 -3.04 -1.79 -9.13
N LYS A 135 -4.14 -2.51 -9.40
CA LYS A 135 -4.28 -3.29 -10.65
C LYS A 135 -4.31 -2.39 -11.89
N TYR A 136 -5.03 -1.27 -11.84
CA TYR A 136 -4.98 -0.28 -12.93
C TYR A 136 -3.58 0.29 -13.12
N ARG A 137 -2.88 0.63 -12.04
CA ARG A 137 -1.49 1.11 -12.09
C ARG A 137 -0.57 0.10 -12.77
N GLN A 138 -0.67 -1.19 -12.44
CA GLN A 138 0.11 -2.25 -13.11
C GLN A 138 -0.23 -2.33 -14.61
N ALA A 139 -1.52 -2.27 -14.95
CA ALA A 139 -1.96 -2.30 -16.35
C ALA A 139 -1.46 -1.09 -17.15
N PHE A 140 -1.57 0.13 -16.63
CA PHE A 140 -1.06 1.33 -17.29
C PHE A 140 0.46 1.30 -17.44
N ARG A 141 1.22 0.87 -16.42
CA ARG A 141 2.68 0.74 -16.58
C ARG A 141 3.06 -0.28 -17.64
N HIS A 142 2.34 -1.39 -17.71
CA HIS A 142 2.56 -2.39 -18.74
C HIS A 142 2.27 -1.83 -20.13
N LEU A 143 1.12 -1.16 -20.31
CA LEU A 143 0.76 -0.48 -21.55
C LEU A 143 1.81 0.56 -21.96
N ALA A 144 2.27 1.37 -21.02
CA ALA A 144 3.30 2.37 -21.28
C ALA A 144 4.61 1.74 -21.76
N GLY A 145 5.01 0.61 -21.18
CA GLY A 145 6.17 -0.16 -21.63
C GLY A 145 6.01 -0.64 -23.08
N LEU A 146 4.83 -1.14 -23.45
CA LEU A 146 4.54 -1.56 -24.83
C LEU A 146 4.57 -0.38 -25.81
N LEU A 147 3.98 0.76 -25.43
CA LEU A 147 4.00 1.97 -26.26
C LEU A 147 5.41 2.54 -26.44
N CYS A 148 6.27 2.44 -25.42
CA CYS A 148 7.69 2.79 -25.56
C CYS A 148 8.43 1.84 -26.50
N LEU A 149 8.18 0.53 -26.43
CA LEU A 149 8.78 -0.45 -27.34
C LEU A 149 8.33 -0.24 -28.79
N ALA A 150 7.08 0.18 -29.00
CA ALA A 150 6.55 0.56 -30.31
C ALA A 150 7.07 1.92 -30.83
N GLY A 151 7.86 2.65 -30.03
CA GLY A 151 8.37 3.97 -30.38
C GLY A 151 7.33 5.09 -30.36
N LEU A 152 6.14 4.83 -29.78
CA LEU A 152 5.04 5.79 -29.71
C LEU A 152 5.15 6.74 -28.52
N LEU A 153 5.78 6.29 -27.44
CA LEU A 153 6.09 7.11 -26.27
C LEU A 153 7.59 7.16 -26.01
N PRO A 154 8.18 8.35 -25.77
CA PRO A 154 9.59 8.46 -25.44
C PRO A 154 9.91 7.99 -24.00
N ASN A 155 8.92 8.03 -23.10
CA ASN A 155 9.07 7.60 -21.70
C ASN A 155 7.75 7.02 -21.16
N ALA A 156 7.83 5.91 -20.44
CA ALA A 156 6.68 5.22 -19.87
C ALA A 156 5.93 6.05 -18.81
N GLU A 157 6.61 6.96 -18.10
CA GLU A 157 5.96 7.80 -17.08
C GLU A 157 5.00 8.84 -17.67
N LEU A 158 5.12 9.16 -18.97
CA LEU A 158 4.22 10.10 -19.65
C LEU A 158 2.77 9.60 -19.67
N ILE A 159 2.56 8.29 -19.53
CA ILE A 159 1.21 7.71 -19.53
C ILE A 159 0.29 8.31 -18.47
N PHE A 160 0.84 8.76 -17.34
CA PHE A 160 0.05 9.31 -16.24
C PHE A 160 -0.32 10.78 -16.43
N PHE A 161 0.19 11.43 -17.48
CA PHE A 161 -0.14 12.81 -17.85
C PHE A 161 -1.11 12.88 -19.04
N MET A 162 -1.40 11.75 -19.67
CA MET A 162 -2.34 11.65 -20.78
C MET A 162 -3.74 11.33 -20.28
N THR A 163 -4.72 11.85 -20.98
CA THR A 163 -6.12 11.46 -20.84
C THR A 163 -6.37 10.09 -21.47
N ILE A 164 -7.49 9.46 -21.12
CA ILE A 164 -7.87 8.16 -21.72
C ILE A 164 -8.11 8.31 -23.23
N GLN A 165 -8.64 9.46 -23.66
CA GLN A 165 -8.90 9.78 -25.05
C GLN A 165 -7.61 9.90 -25.87
N GLU A 166 -6.63 10.65 -25.37
CA GLU A 166 -5.31 10.76 -26.00
C GLU A 166 -4.61 9.40 -26.10
N LEU A 167 -4.76 8.55 -25.07
CA LEU A 167 -4.25 7.18 -25.09
C LEU A 167 -4.93 6.31 -26.14
N ASP A 168 -6.26 6.42 -26.27
CA ASP A 168 -7.03 5.68 -27.28
C ASP A 168 -6.60 6.06 -28.70
N GLU A 169 -6.44 7.36 -28.97
CA GLU A 169 -5.96 7.85 -30.26
C GLU A 169 -4.57 7.30 -30.62
N ILE A 170 -3.64 7.24 -29.65
CA ILE A 170 -2.30 6.67 -29.86
C ILE A 170 -2.38 5.17 -30.17
N VAL A 171 -3.21 4.42 -29.44
CA VAL A 171 -3.37 2.97 -29.62
C VAL A 171 -4.04 2.66 -30.96
N VAL A 172 -5.10 3.38 -31.34
CA VAL A 172 -5.77 3.23 -32.64
C VAL A 172 -4.82 3.56 -33.80
N LYS A 173 -4.01 4.61 -33.64
CA LYS A 173 -2.97 4.95 -34.62
C LYS A 173 -1.93 3.83 -34.74
N CYS A 174 -1.52 3.22 -33.63
CA CYS A 174 -0.63 2.05 -33.66
C CYS A 174 -1.23 0.89 -34.46
N CYS A 175 -2.48 0.53 -34.16
CA CYS A 175 -3.14 -0.60 -34.82
C CYS A 175 -3.40 -0.37 -36.30
N SER A 176 -3.67 0.87 -36.72
CA SER A 176 -3.86 1.21 -38.14
C SER A 176 -2.56 1.26 -38.93
N LEU A 177 -1.44 1.67 -38.30
CA LEU A 177 -0.11 1.55 -38.92
C LEU A 177 0.31 0.09 -39.12
N ASP A 178 -0.18 -0.83 -38.27
CA ASP A 178 0.15 -2.26 -38.30
C ASP A 178 -0.51 -3.03 -39.47
N GLU A 179 -1.52 -2.49 -40.15
CA GLU A 179 -2.00 -3.08 -41.42
C GLU A 179 -0.94 -2.95 -42.53
N SER A 180 -0.13 -1.90 -42.52
CA SER A 180 1.03 -1.76 -43.43
C SER A 180 2.28 -2.51 -42.93
N ALA A 181 2.42 -2.68 -41.60
CA ALA A 181 3.59 -3.33 -40.98
C ALA A 181 3.43 -4.84 -40.74
N ARG A 182 2.25 -5.41 -41.06
CA ARG A 182 2.01 -6.87 -41.16
C ARG A 182 2.73 -7.55 -42.31
N GLN A 183 3.35 -6.80 -43.22
CA GLN A 183 4.36 -7.39 -44.09
C GLN A 183 5.58 -7.71 -43.23
N PRO A 184 6.03 -8.98 -43.18
CA PRO A 184 7.22 -9.33 -42.42
C PRO A 184 8.34 -8.41 -42.91
N ARG A 185 8.92 -7.61 -42.01
CA ARG A 185 10.12 -6.84 -42.33
C ARG A 185 11.17 -7.84 -42.73
N GLU A 186 11.37 -7.99 -44.03
CA GLU A 186 12.46 -8.80 -44.56
C GLU A 186 13.74 -8.35 -43.87
N THR A 187 14.39 -9.34 -43.29
CA THR A 187 15.70 -9.30 -42.64
C THR A 187 16.61 -8.20 -43.18
N ILE A 188 16.97 -7.26 -42.32
CA ILE A 188 18.15 -6.42 -42.52
C ILE A 188 19.14 -6.78 -41.42
N MET A 189 19.96 -7.80 -41.71
CA MET A 189 21.31 -7.91 -41.15
C MET A 189 22.29 -7.76 -42.33
N PRO A 190 23.20 -6.77 -42.29
CA PRO A 190 24.57 -6.96 -42.70
C PRO A 190 25.42 -7.52 -41.54
#